data_AF-A0A062XU47-F1
#
_entry.id   AF-A0A062XU47-F1
#
_cell.length_a   1.000
_cell.length_b   1.000
_cell.length_c   1.000
_cell.angle_alpha   90.00
_cell.angle_beta   90.00
_cell.angle_gamma   90.00
#
_symmetry.space_group_name_H-M   'P 1'
#
loop_
_entity.id
_entity.type
_entity.pdbx_description
1 polymer ?
#
loop_
_entity_poly.entity_id
_entity_poly.type
_entity_poly.pdbx_seq_one_letter_code
_entity_poly.pdbx_strand_id
1 'polypeptide(L)'
;MRWYYLGGAAVGLLLLGEAVAVASFGPSSRWAWLGVFSYLWLLFCLVGLVVSLRRGLSPWFFVVFILYALADALYGFYLAAKIPDPSQFRLPPAVVFFHGFFGAAYAFWGVSLWRRFEGVAS
;
A
#
# COMPACT_ATOMS: atom_id res chain seq x y z
N MET A 1 -19.37 5.99 -2.95
CA MET A 1 -18.78 4.85 -2.23
C MET A 1 -17.89 4.03 -3.16
N ARG A 2 -18.37 3.59 -4.34
CA ARG A 2 -17.59 2.98 -5.45
C ARG A 2 -16.14 3.42 -5.58
N TRP A 3 -15.94 4.72 -5.75
CA TRP A 3 -14.64 5.32 -6.07
C TRP A 3 -13.60 5.15 -4.96
N TYR A 4 -14.03 5.02 -3.70
CA TYR A 4 -13.11 4.76 -2.59
C TYR A 4 -12.56 3.33 -2.62
N TYR A 5 -13.40 2.35 -2.96
CA TYR A 5 -12.98 0.95 -3.07
C TYR A 5 -12.11 0.70 -4.30
N LEU A 6 -12.49 1.27 -5.44
CA LEU A 6 -11.72 1.19 -6.68
C LEU A 6 -10.40 1.97 -6.59
N GLY A 7 -10.42 3.15 -5.95
CA GLY A 7 -9.21 3.93 -5.69
C GLY A 7 -8.24 3.20 -4.78
N GLY A 8 -8.73 2.60 -3.69
CA GLY A 8 -7.91 1.75 -2.83
C GLY A 8 -7.34 0.54 -3.57
N ALA A 9 -8.13 -0.10 -4.45
CA ALA A 9 -7.66 -1.22 -5.24
C ALA A 9 -6.59 -0.83 -6.26
N ALA A 10 -6.78 0.29 -6.95
CA ALA A 10 -5.79 0.83 -7.89
C ALA A 10 -4.46 1.15 -7.18
N VAL A 11 -4.52 1.76 -5.99
CA VAL A 11 -3.32 2.06 -5.19
C VAL A 11 -2.62 0.78 -4.72
N GLY A 12 -3.36 -0.25 -4.28
CA GLY A 12 -2.78 -1.55 -3.93
C GLY A 12 -2.08 -2.24 -5.12
N LEU A 13 -2.66 -2.15 -6.32
CA LEU A 13 -2.06 -2.67 -7.56
C LEU A 13 -0.81 -1.89 -7.98
N LEU A 14 -0.79 -0.58 -7.81
CA LEU A 14 0.39 0.24 -8.08
C LEU A 14 1.57 -0.16 -7.18
N LEU A 15 1.32 -0.37 -5.88
CA LEU A 15 2.32 -0.84 -4.92
C LEU A 15 2.81 -2.27 -5.22
N LEU A 16 1.91 -3.16 -5.64
CA LEU A 16 2.29 -4.49 -6.08
C LEU A 16 3.19 -4.43 -7.33
N GLY A 17 2.81 -3.63 -8.32
CA GLY A 17 3.60 -3.42 -9.54
C GLY A 17 4.98 -2.83 -9.25
N GLU A 18 5.05 -1.91 -8.29
CA GLU A 18 6.29 -1.36 -7.75
C GLU A 18 7.17 -2.43 -7.11
N ALA A 19 6.62 -3.25 -6.20
CA ALA A 19 7.39 -4.30 -5.52
C ALA A 19 8.01 -5.26 -6.54
N VAL A 20 7.24 -5.62 -7.57
CA VAL A 20 7.71 -6.43 -8.70
C VAL A 20 8.80 -5.71 -9.51
N ALA A 21 8.62 -4.42 -9.80
CA ALA A 21 9.59 -3.63 -10.56
C ALA A 21 10.91 -3.48 -9.80
N VAL A 22 10.87 -3.18 -8.49
CA VAL A 22 12.05 -3.10 -7.63
C VAL A 22 12.75 -4.45 -7.53
N ALA A 23 12.00 -5.55 -7.39
CA ALA A 23 12.56 -6.90 -7.38
C ALA A 23 13.28 -7.25 -8.70
N SER A 24 12.76 -6.76 -9.83
CA SER A 24 13.23 -7.14 -11.18
C SER A 24 14.37 -6.27 -11.70
N PHE A 25 14.35 -4.97 -11.39
CA PHE A 25 15.26 -3.98 -11.98
C PHE A 25 16.17 -3.28 -10.97
N GLY A 26 15.96 -3.53 -9.67
CA GLY A 26 16.69 -2.87 -8.60
C GLY A 26 16.21 -1.42 -8.32
N PRO A 27 16.60 -0.86 -7.17
CA PRO A 27 16.27 0.50 -6.78
C PRO A 27 17.01 1.54 -7.63
N SER A 28 16.35 2.66 -7.92
CA SER A 28 16.84 3.75 -8.78
C SER A 28 16.11 5.04 -8.39
N SER A 29 16.72 6.19 -8.68
CA SER A 29 16.13 7.52 -8.43
C SER A 29 14.82 7.76 -9.20
N ARG A 30 14.55 6.99 -10.26
CA ARG A 30 13.27 7.03 -10.99
C ARG A 30 12.11 6.53 -10.14
N TRP A 31 12.43 5.73 -9.13
CA TRP A 31 11.52 5.22 -8.12
C TRP A 31 11.56 6.09 -6.84
N ALA A 32 11.99 7.36 -6.89
CA ALA A 32 11.86 8.26 -5.73
C ALA A 32 10.39 8.65 -5.46
N TRP A 33 9.54 8.60 -6.49
CA TRP A 33 8.09 8.83 -6.38
C TRP A 33 7.37 7.77 -5.53
N LEU A 34 8.04 6.68 -5.15
CA LEU A 34 7.49 5.62 -4.30
C LEU A 34 7.01 6.14 -2.94
N GLY A 35 7.72 7.12 -2.36
CA GLY A 35 7.27 7.78 -1.14
C GLY A 35 5.89 8.43 -1.30
N VAL A 36 5.58 8.98 -2.48
CA VAL A 36 4.27 9.61 -2.78
C VAL A 36 3.15 8.56 -2.81
N PHE A 37 3.41 7.36 -3.34
CA PHE A 37 2.43 6.28 -3.35
C PHE A 37 2.15 5.71 -1.96
N SER A 38 3.16 5.64 -1.09
CA SER A 38 2.96 5.26 0.32
C SER A 38 2.03 6.23 1.07
N TYR A 39 2.09 7.54 0.79
CA TYR A 39 1.15 8.52 1.37
C TYR A 39 -0.27 8.38 0.82
N LEU A 40 -0.43 8.15 -0.48
CA LEU A 40 -1.75 7.88 -1.08
C LEU A 40 -2.36 6.60 -0.48
N TRP A 41 -1.54 5.58 -0.28
CA TRP A 41 -1.98 4.35 0.33
C TRP A 41 -2.41 4.52 1.78
N LEU A 42 -1.64 5.25 2.58
CA LEU A 42 -2.04 5.60 3.95
C LEU A 42 -3.39 6.33 3.97
N LEU A 43 -3.60 7.29 3.07
CA LEU A 43 -4.89 7.98 2.92
C LEU A 43 -6.03 7.00 2.62
N PHE A 44 -5.86 6.08 1.67
CA PHE A 44 -6.89 5.09 1.36
C PHE A 44 -7.12 4.09 2.50
N CYS A 45 -6.07 3.67 3.22
CA CYS A 45 -6.19 2.82 4.41
C CYS A 45 -7.01 3.50 5.52
N LEU A 46 -6.81 4.79 5.74
CA LEU A 46 -7.60 5.58 6.70
C LEU A 46 -9.06 5.70 6.24
N VAL A 47 -9.31 5.96 4.96
CA VAL A 47 -10.67 5.99 4.40
C VAL A 47 -11.36 4.63 4.57
N GLY A 48 -10.67 3.53 4.25
CA GLY A 48 -11.22 2.20 4.38
C GLY A 48 -11.47 1.79 5.84
N LEU A 49 -10.62 2.21 6.78
CA LEU A 49 -10.84 2.07 8.22
C LEU A 49 -12.14 2.76 8.64
N VAL A 50 -12.30 4.03 8.29
CA VAL A 50 -13.50 4.81 8.61
C VAL A 50 -14.76 4.16 8.02
N VAL A 51 -14.69 3.70 6.76
CA VAL A 51 -15.81 3.01 6.10
C VAL A 51 -16.15 1.71 6.81
N SER A 52 -15.15 0.94 7.23
CA SER A 52 -15.36 -0.35 7.90
C SER A 52 -15.97 -0.18 9.28
N LEU A 53 -15.48 0.78 10.07
CA LEU A 53 -16.08 1.15 11.35
C LEU A 53 -17.55 1.57 11.19
N ARG A 54 -17.86 2.42 10.19
CA ARG A 54 -19.23 2.85 9.90
C ARG A 54 -20.15 1.73 9.43
N ARG A 55 -19.60 0.66 8.85
CA ARG A 55 -20.34 -0.50 8.34
C ARG A 55 -20.40 -1.67 9.34
N GLY A 56 -19.86 -1.51 10.55
CA GLY A 56 -19.76 -2.59 11.55
C GLY A 56 -18.86 -3.74 11.10
N LEU A 57 -17.94 -3.49 10.16
CA LEU A 57 -16.96 -4.47 9.70
C LEU A 57 -15.73 -4.41 10.60
N SER A 58 -15.06 -5.55 10.73
CA SER A 58 -13.86 -5.63 11.55
C SER A 58 -12.74 -4.71 11.01
N PRO A 59 -12.20 -3.78 11.82
CA PRO A 59 -11.20 -2.83 11.38
C PRO A 59 -9.77 -3.35 11.46
N TRP A 60 -9.52 -4.53 12.06
CA TRP A 60 -8.17 -5.04 12.34
C TRP A 60 -7.29 -5.06 11.09
N PHE A 61 -7.89 -5.34 9.93
CA PHE A 61 -7.19 -5.36 8.65
C PHE A 61 -6.54 -4.00 8.37
N PHE A 62 -7.25 -2.90 8.56
CA PHE A 62 -6.69 -1.56 8.33
C PHE A 62 -5.71 -1.11 9.38
N VAL A 63 -5.91 -1.53 10.63
CA VAL A 63 -4.97 -1.21 11.70
C VAL A 63 -3.60 -1.80 11.38
N VAL A 64 -3.55 -3.07 10.96
CA VAL A 64 -2.30 -3.72 10.53
C VAL A 64 -1.68 -2.99 9.34
N PHE A 65 -2.50 -2.55 8.37
CA PHE A 65 -2.02 -1.81 7.19
C PHE A 65 -1.49 -0.41 7.52
N ILE A 66 -2.13 0.33 8.43
CA ILE A 66 -1.66 1.64 8.89
C ILE A 66 -0.34 1.50 9.62
N LEU A 67 -0.23 0.49 10.50
CA LEU A 67 1.03 0.20 11.21
C LEU A 67 2.15 -0.15 10.23
N TYR A 68 1.84 -0.95 9.20
CA TYR A 68 2.80 -1.28 8.14
C TYR A 68 3.24 -0.04 7.37
N ALA A 69 2.30 0.77 6.88
CA ALA A 69 2.59 1.98 6.11
C ALA A 69 3.41 3.00 6.93
N LEU A 70 3.13 3.12 8.24
CA LEU A 70 3.92 3.94 9.15
C LEU A 70 5.34 3.38 9.34
N ALA A 71 5.48 2.07 9.57
CA ALA A 71 6.77 1.42 9.73
C ALA A 71 7.62 1.55 8.46
N ASP A 72 7.00 1.40 7.29
CA ASP A 72 7.67 1.58 6.01
C ASP A 72 8.12 3.03 5.79
N ALA A 73 7.25 4.02 6.06
CA ALA A 73 7.62 5.43 5.95
C ALA A 73 8.79 5.79 6.89
N LEU A 74 8.75 5.34 8.15
CA LEU A 74 9.82 5.54 9.12
C LEU A 74 11.12 4.86 8.67
N TYR A 75 11.03 3.65 8.12
CA TYR A 75 12.18 2.93 7.57
C TYR A 75 12.78 3.64 6.36
N GLY A 76 11.96 4.18 5.46
CA GLY A 76 12.39 5.02 4.35
C GLY A 76 13.14 6.27 4.82
N PHE A 77 12.62 6.98 5.83
CA PHE A 77 13.31 8.13 6.44
C PHE A 77 14.65 7.74 7.07
N TYR A 78 14.69 6.63 7.81
CA TYR A 78 15.92 6.12 8.41
C TYR A 78 16.99 5.82 7.36
N LEU A 79 16.61 5.13 6.27
CA LEU A 79 17.55 4.80 5.21
C LEU A 79 18.02 6.03 4.45
N ALA A 80 17.13 7.00 4.16
CA ALA A 80 17.51 8.26 3.51
C ALA A 80 18.50 9.08 4.36
N ALA A 81 18.37 9.04 5.69
CA ALA A 81 19.30 9.69 6.61
C ALA A 81 20.65 8.96 6.75
N LYS A 82 20.69 7.64 6.49
CA LYS A 82 21.89 6.79 6.69
C LYS A 82 22.66 6.48 5.41
N ILE A 83 22.01 6.53 4.25
CA ILE A 83 22.59 6.15 2.96
C ILE A 83 22.70 7.43 2.10
N PRO A 84 23.86 8.10 2.10
CA PRO A 84 24.06 9.35 1.37
C PRO A 84 24.11 9.16 -0.15
N ASP A 85 24.42 7.95 -0.63
CA ASP A 85 24.40 7.59 -2.05
C ASP A 85 23.22 6.65 -2.37
N PRO A 86 22.19 7.13 -3.08
CA PRO A 86 21.01 6.35 -3.44
C PRO A 86 21.31 5.08 -4.25
N SER A 87 22.46 5.00 -4.94
CA SER A 87 22.86 3.82 -5.72
C SER A 87 23.25 2.63 -4.83
N GLN A 88 23.60 2.90 -3.57
CA GLN A 88 23.95 1.88 -2.57
C GLN A 88 22.71 1.34 -1.85
N PHE A 89 21.57 2.01 -2.02
CA PHE A 89 20.32 1.57 -1.45
C PHE A 89 19.94 0.22 -2.06
N ARG A 90 19.74 -0.80 -1.22
CA ARG A 90 19.17 -2.09 -1.63
C ARG A 90 18.11 -2.47 -0.62
N LEU A 91 16.86 -2.61 -1.08
CA LEU A 91 15.79 -3.08 -0.21
C LEU A 91 16.01 -4.57 0.09
N PRO A 92 15.95 -4.99 1.37
CA PRO A 92 15.98 -6.40 1.70
C PRO A 92 14.84 -7.15 0.99
N PRO A 93 15.06 -8.37 0.47
CA PRO A 93 14.03 -9.15 -0.21
C PRO A 93 12.75 -9.33 0.61
N ALA A 94 12.87 -9.44 1.93
CA ALA A 94 11.73 -9.50 2.84
C ALA A 94 10.84 -8.25 2.76
N VAL A 95 11.44 -7.05 2.68
CA VAL A 95 10.68 -5.78 2.58
C VAL A 95 9.91 -5.70 1.27
N VAL A 96 10.53 -6.16 0.17
CA VAL A 96 9.88 -6.22 -1.15
C VAL A 96 8.73 -7.23 -1.15
N PHE A 97 8.92 -8.40 -0.53
CA PHE A 97 7.86 -9.40 -0.37
C PHE A 97 6.67 -8.84 0.43
N PHE A 98 6.92 -8.22 1.58
CA PHE A 98 5.84 -7.64 2.39
C PHE A 98 5.11 -6.53 1.63
N HIS A 99 5.81 -5.68 0.87
CA HIS A 99 5.18 -4.67 0.01
C HIS A 99 4.22 -5.30 -0.98
N GLY A 100 4.67 -6.33 -1.71
CA GLY A 100 3.84 -7.04 -2.67
C GLY A 100 2.63 -7.71 -2.00
N PHE A 101 2.85 -8.39 -0.87
CA PHE A 101 1.79 -9.07 -0.13
C PHE A 101 0.71 -8.09 0.35
N PHE A 102 1.10 -7.00 1.02
CA PHE A 102 0.16 -6.00 1.51
C PHE A 102 -0.53 -5.27 0.35
N GLY A 103 0.18 -4.88 -0.70
CA GLY A 103 -0.41 -4.29 -1.90
C GLY A 103 -1.50 -5.18 -2.53
N ALA A 104 -1.20 -6.47 -2.71
CA ALA A 104 -2.14 -7.46 -3.24
C ALA A 104 -3.36 -7.67 -2.31
N ALA A 105 -3.13 -7.79 -1.01
CA ALA A 105 -4.20 -7.94 -0.02
C ALA A 105 -5.13 -6.72 0.00
N TYR A 106 -4.59 -5.50 -0.12
CA TYR A 106 -5.40 -4.28 -0.20
C TYR A 106 -6.20 -4.20 -1.50
N ALA A 107 -5.59 -4.57 -2.62
CA ALA A 107 -6.26 -4.64 -3.91
C ALA A 107 -7.44 -5.61 -3.88
N PHE A 108 -7.22 -6.80 -3.34
CA PHE A 108 -8.26 -7.81 -3.19
C PHE A 108 -9.40 -7.34 -2.26
N TRP A 109 -9.06 -6.69 -1.14
CA TRP A 109 -10.05 -6.13 -0.22
C TRP A 109 -10.94 -5.07 -0.90
N GLY A 110 -10.33 -4.13 -1.64
CA GLY A 110 -11.06 -3.08 -2.35
C GLY A 110 -12.04 -3.66 -3.37
N VAL A 111 -11.60 -4.64 -4.17
CA VAL A 111 -12.46 -5.34 -5.14
C VAL A 111 -13.58 -6.12 -4.44
N SER A 112 -13.27 -6.79 -3.33
CA SER A 112 -14.24 -7.60 -2.58
C SER A 112 -15.37 -6.75 -1.99
N LEU A 113 -15.05 -5.59 -1.42
CA LEU A 113 -16.06 -4.68 -0.89
C LEU A 113 -16.87 -3.98 -1.98
N TRP A 114 -16.25 -3.65 -3.11
CA TRP A 114 -16.99 -3.15 -4.26
C TRP A 114 -18.05 -4.17 -4.71
N ARG A 115 -17.68 -5.45 -4.88
CA ARG A 115 -18.62 -6.52 -5.23
C ARG A 115 -19.72 -6.71 -4.18
N ARG A 116 -19.37 -6.71 -2.89
CA ARG A 116 -20.34 -6.93 -1.80
C ARG A 116 -21.38 -5.81 -1.67
N PHE A 117 -20.98 -4.57 -1.90
CA PHE A 117 -21.86 -3.41 -1.64
C PHE A 117 -22.48 -2.80 -2.89
N GLU A 118 -21.97 -3.11 -4.09
CA GLU A 118 -22.57 -2.66 -5.36
C GLU A 118 -23.01 -3.81 -6.27
N GLY A 119 -22.44 -5.00 -6.15
CA GLY A 119 -22.84 -6.19 -6.92
C GLY A 119 -24.11 -6.89 -6.41
N VAL A 120 -24.69 -6.43 -5.29
CA VAL A 120 -26.00 -6.90 -4.79
C VAL A 120 -27.14 -5.99 -5.30
N ALA A 121 -26.81 -4.89 -5.98
CA ALA A 121 -27.78 -3.91 -6.46
C ALA A 121 -28.10 -4.02 -7.97
N SER A 122 -27.70 -5.12 -8.63
CA SER A 122 -28.01 -5.40 -10.04
C SER A 122 -28.96 -6.57 -10.20
#